data_AF-A0AB39ZKX6-F1
#
_entry.id   AF-A0AB39ZKX6-F1
#
_cell.length_a   1.000
_cell.length_b   1.000
_cell.length_c   1.000
_cell.angle_alpha   90.00
_cell.angle_beta   90.00
_cell.angle_gamma   90.00
#
_symmetry.space_group_name_H-M   'P 1'
#
loop_
_entity.id
_entity.type
_entity.pdbx_description
1 polymer ?
#
loop_
_entity_poly.entity_id
_entity_poly.type
_entity_poly.pdbx_seq_one_letter_code
_entity_poly.pdbx_strand_id
1 'polypeptide(L)'
;MSFPFRIVNFVLQLLTAVLEVIALVFLIRILSTHCVRGEEYRISVWMYTFVLPFIALQSVVLVAFRLCCTTVGLDPIAMTFNFASGLICIVCALTLAVAMIDHCGNEFAFMFYISSAFGIIAGVLHLLNACVCNVYIPLGEWSYLKPSKRARRKALKGKTRSRSV
;
A
#
# COMPACT_ATOMS: atom_id res chain seq x y z
N MET A 1 -16.04 6.16 -24.50
CA MET A 1 -15.78 4.76 -24.09
C MET A 1 -15.50 4.78 -22.59
N SER A 2 -16.31 4.13 -21.77
CA SER A 2 -16.06 4.03 -20.32
C SER A 2 -14.85 3.12 -20.12
N PHE A 3 -13.69 3.71 -19.81
CA PHE A 3 -12.49 2.97 -19.44
C PHE A 3 -12.82 1.99 -18.30
N PRO A 4 -12.45 0.70 -18.37
CA PRO A 4 -12.76 -0.29 -17.33
C PRO A 4 -11.82 -0.12 -16.12
N PHE A 5 -11.80 1.07 -15.52
CA PHE A 5 -10.92 1.46 -14.42
C PHE A 5 -11.03 0.51 -13.21
N ARG A 6 -12.21 -0.08 -12.98
CA ARG A 6 -12.42 -1.07 -11.91
C ARG A 6 -11.60 -2.34 -12.13
N ILE A 7 -11.53 -2.81 -13.38
CA ILE A 7 -10.74 -3.99 -13.74
C ILE A 7 -9.26 -3.67 -13.57
N VAL A 8 -8.81 -2.49 -14.01
CA VAL A 8 -7.42 -2.05 -13.87
C VAL A 8 -7.02 -1.94 -12.39
N ASN A 9 -7.84 -1.28 -11.56
CA ASN A 9 -7.63 -1.15 -10.11
C ASN A 9 -7.61 -2.51 -9.41
N PHE A 10 -8.48 -3.45 -9.81
CA PHE A 10 -8.48 -4.81 -9.29
C PHE A 10 -7.21 -5.57 -9.67
N VAL A 11 -6.82 -5.56 -10.95
CA VAL A 11 -5.62 -6.25 -11.45
C VAL A 11 -4.37 -5.69 -10.78
N LEU A 12 -4.25 -4.36 -10.66
CA LEU A 12 -3.14 -3.73 -9.95
C LEU A 12 -3.04 -4.22 -8.51
N GLN A 13 -4.14 -4.16 -7.76
CA GLN A 13 -4.16 -4.60 -6.36
C GLN A 13 -3.90 -6.10 -6.20
N LEU A 14 -4.39 -6.93 -7.13
CA LEU A 14 -4.14 -8.37 -7.14
C LEU A 14 -2.64 -8.66 -7.36
N LEU A 15 -2.03 -8.02 -8.35
CA LEU A 15 -0.59 -8.15 -8.61
C LEU A 15 0.24 -7.68 -7.42
N THR A 16 -0.14 -6.55 -6.81
CA THR A 16 0.50 -6.07 -5.58
C THR A 16 0.42 -7.11 -4.47
N ALA A 17 -0.77 -7.64 -4.17
CA ALA A 17 -0.95 -8.62 -3.11
C ALA A 17 -0.14 -9.90 -3.36
N VAL A 18 -0.07 -10.39 -4.60
CA VAL A 18 0.75 -11.55 -4.98
C VAL A 18 2.23 -11.27 -4.72
N LEU A 19 2.75 -10.12 -5.17
CA LEU A 19 4.14 -9.74 -4.95
C LEU A 19 4.47 -9.60 -3.46
N GLU A 20 3.59 -9.00 -2.67
CA GLU A 20 3.79 -8.83 -1.22
C GLU A 20 3.78 -10.18 -0.48
N VAL A 21 2.89 -11.10 -0.85
CA VAL A 21 2.86 -12.45 -0.28
C VAL A 21 4.13 -13.21 -0.63
N ILE A 22 4.60 -13.14 -1.88
CA ILE A 22 5.85 -13.81 -2.28
C ILE A 22 7.05 -13.19 -1.56
N ALA A 23 7.12 -11.85 -1.48
CA ALA A 23 8.15 -11.14 -0.73
C ALA A 23 8.13 -11.55 0.76
N LEU A 24 6.95 -11.65 1.37
CA LEU A 24 6.79 -12.07 2.76
C LEU A 24 7.26 -13.51 2.99
N VAL A 25 6.96 -14.43 2.08
CA VAL A 25 7.44 -15.82 2.18
C VAL A 25 8.97 -15.86 2.15
N PHE A 26 9.60 -15.13 1.23
CA PHE A 26 11.07 -15.04 1.19
C PHE A 26 11.63 -14.39 2.45
N LEU A 27 11.02 -13.30 2.93
CA LEU A 27 11.42 -12.63 4.16
C LEU A 27 11.38 -13.59 5.36
N ILE A 28 10.31 -14.37 5.54
CA ILE A 28 10.20 -15.33 6.63
C ILE A 28 11.29 -16.40 6.56
N ARG A 29 11.63 -16.88 5.35
CA ARG A 29 12.73 -17.83 5.16
C ARG A 29 14.07 -17.21 5.56
N ILE A 30 14.29 -15.96 5.18
CA ILE A 30 15.51 -15.20 5.47
C ILE A 30 15.74 -14.99 6.97
N LEU A 31 14.69 -14.80 7.78
CA LEU A 31 14.82 -14.61 9.23
C LEU A 31 15.45 -15.81 9.95
N SER A 32 15.44 -16.99 9.33
CA SER A 32 16.06 -18.19 9.88
C SER A 32 17.57 -18.29 9.63
N THR A 33 18.13 -17.42 8.78
CA THR A 33 19.54 -17.47 8.39
C THR A 33 20.47 -16.98 9.51
N HIS A 34 21.67 -17.56 9.55
CA HIS A 34 22.66 -17.28 10.60
C HIS A 34 23.05 -15.81 10.66
N CYS A 35 23.23 -15.12 9.52
CA CYS A 35 23.59 -13.71 9.52
C CYS A 35 22.52 -12.78 10.12
N VAL A 36 21.23 -13.11 9.93
CA VAL A 36 20.14 -12.30 10.51
C VAL A 36 20.07 -12.54 12.02
N ARG A 37 20.20 -13.80 12.46
CA ARG A 37 20.17 -14.16 13.88
C ARG A 37 21.41 -13.71 14.64
N GLY A 38 22.55 -13.64 13.97
CA GLY A 38 23.81 -13.13 14.50
C GLY A 38 23.93 -11.61 14.45
N GLU A 39 22.89 -10.90 13.99
CA GLU A 39 22.88 -9.44 13.83
C GLU A 39 24.09 -8.89 13.03
N GLU A 40 24.56 -9.66 12.04
CA GLU A 40 25.75 -9.31 11.27
C GLU A 40 25.50 -8.18 10.26
N TYR A 41 24.22 -7.90 9.98
CA TYR A 41 23.81 -6.78 9.14
C TYR A 41 23.87 -5.45 9.91
N ARG A 42 24.62 -4.48 9.39
CA ARG A 42 24.76 -3.13 9.98
C ARG A 42 23.45 -2.31 9.97
N ILE A 43 22.56 -2.62 9.03
CA ILE A 43 21.27 -1.95 8.85
C ILE A 43 20.14 -2.92 9.20
N SER A 44 19.09 -2.39 9.82
CA SER A 44 17.98 -3.18 10.33
C SER A 44 17.14 -3.84 9.22
N VAL A 45 17.43 -5.12 8.98
CA VAL A 45 16.58 -6.06 8.21
C VAL A 45 15.20 -6.24 8.86
N TRP A 46 15.10 -5.95 10.16
CA TRP A 46 13.89 -6.10 10.96
C TRP A 46 12.78 -5.11 10.60
N MET A 47 13.11 -3.92 10.09
CA MET A 47 12.10 -2.92 9.75
C MET A 47 11.10 -3.45 8.72
N TYR A 48 11.58 -4.15 7.69
CA TYR A 48 10.69 -4.70 6.67
C TYR A 48 9.84 -5.86 7.22
N THR A 49 10.35 -6.58 8.22
CA THR A 49 9.66 -7.68 8.91
C THR A 49 8.49 -7.21 9.76
N PHE A 50 8.60 -6.05 10.39
CA PHE A 50 7.50 -5.50 11.19
C PHE A 50 6.40 -4.86 10.34
N VAL A 51 6.69 -4.51 9.09
CA VAL A 51 5.77 -3.71 8.27
C VAL A 51 5.09 -4.55 7.20
N LEU A 52 5.85 -5.35 6.45
CA LEU A 52 5.34 -6.11 5.30
C LEU A 52 4.16 -7.05 5.64
N PRO A 53 4.12 -7.78 6.78
CA PRO A 53 2.99 -8.65 7.10
C PRO A 53 1.66 -7.90 7.18
N PHE A 54 1.66 -6.69 7.77
CA PHE A 54 0.44 -5.89 7.91
C PHE A 54 -0.02 -5.32 6.58
N ILE A 55 0.92 -4.86 5.75
CA ILE A 55 0.59 -4.36 4.41
C ILE A 55 0.05 -5.50 3.55
N ALA A 56 0.75 -6.65 3.51
CA ALA A 56 0.34 -7.82 2.74
C ALA A 56 -1.06 -8.33 3.17
N LEU A 57 -1.32 -8.42 4.48
CA LEU A 57 -2.64 -8.80 5.00
C LEU A 57 -3.72 -7.84 4.51
N GLN A 58 -3.50 -6.53 4.66
CA GLN A 58 -4.46 -5.52 4.24
C GLN A 58 -4.68 -5.53 2.73
N SER A 59 -3.62 -5.71 1.93
CA SER A 59 -3.70 -5.86 0.47
C SER A 59 -4.53 -7.08 0.07
N VAL A 60 -4.32 -8.24 0.70
CA VAL A 60 -5.11 -9.47 0.44
C VAL A 60 -6.58 -9.25 0.81
N VAL A 61 -6.84 -8.62 1.97
CA VAL A 61 -8.20 -8.28 2.40
C VAL A 61 -8.89 -7.36 1.39
N LEU A 62 -8.19 -6.33 0.88
CA LEU A 62 -8.72 -5.44 -0.14
C LEU A 62 -9.00 -6.15 -1.48
N VAL A 63 -8.16 -7.09 -1.90
CA VAL A 63 -8.42 -7.94 -3.08
C VAL A 63 -9.68 -8.77 -2.87
N ALA A 64 -9.80 -9.44 -1.72
CA ALA A 64 -10.96 -10.28 -1.40
C ALA A 64 -12.25 -9.45 -1.39
N PHE A 65 -12.25 -8.27 -0.77
CA PHE A 65 -13.39 -7.37 -0.80
C PHE A 65 -13.72 -6.86 -2.20
N ARG A 66 -12.73 -6.57 -3.05
CA ARG A 66 -12.98 -6.15 -4.44
C ARG A 66 -13.54 -7.28 -5.30
N LEU A 67 -13.21 -8.54 -4.99
CA LEU A 67 -13.74 -9.72 -5.67
C LEU A 67 -15.20 -10.00 -5.24
N CYS A 68 -15.50 -9.94 -3.95
CA CYS A 68 -16.83 -10.25 -3.40
C CYS A 68 -17.80 -9.06 -3.47
N CYS A 69 -17.30 -7.83 -3.40
CA CYS A 69 -18.08 -6.59 -3.34
C CYS A 69 -17.58 -5.61 -4.40
N THR A 70 -18.32 -5.46 -5.51
CA THR A 70 -17.97 -4.60 -6.65
C THR A 70 -17.96 -3.09 -6.36
N THR A 71 -18.28 -2.69 -5.12
CA THR A 71 -18.36 -1.30 -4.65
C THR A 71 -17.13 -0.85 -3.86
N VAL A 72 -16.23 -1.76 -3.47
CA VAL A 72 -15.09 -1.46 -2.59
C VAL A 72 -13.85 -1.10 -3.42
N GLY A 73 -13.08 -0.08 -3.02
CA GLY A 73 -11.79 0.25 -3.65
C GLY A 73 -11.73 1.56 -4.43
N LEU A 74 -12.79 2.36 -4.40
CA LEU A 74 -12.83 3.76 -4.89
C LEU A 74 -13.07 4.77 -3.76
N ASP A 75 -12.85 4.33 -2.55
CA ASP A 75 -12.96 5.14 -1.36
C ASP A 75 -11.64 5.89 -1.09
N PRO A 76 -11.71 7.10 -0.50
CA PRO A 76 -10.51 7.85 -0.14
C PRO A 76 -9.60 7.11 0.85
N ILE A 77 -10.16 6.20 1.66
CA ILE A 77 -9.39 5.38 2.61
C ILE A 77 -8.48 4.41 1.86
N ALA A 78 -9.01 3.67 0.87
CA ALA A 78 -8.23 2.81 0.00
C ALA A 78 -7.15 3.59 -0.78
N MET A 79 -7.44 4.82 -1.21
CA MET A 79 -6.44 5.69 -1.85
C MET A 79 -5.30 6.05 -0.88
N THR A 80 -5.62 6.52 0.33
CA THR A 80 -4.62 6.86 1.35
C THR A 80 -3.80 5.64 1.77
N PHE A 81 -4.46 4.48 1.92
CA PHE A 81 -3.77 3.23 2.21
C PHE A 81 -2.78 2.89 1.11
N ASN A 82 -3.20 2.86 -0.16
CA ASN A 82 -2.30 2.59 -1.30
C ASN A 82 -1.14 3.59 -1.38
N PHE A 83 -1.38 4.87 -1.11
CA PHE A 83 -0.32 5.86 -1.10
C PHE A 83 0.71 5.62 0.03
N ALA A 84 0.22 5.45 1.27
CA ALA A 84 1.08 5.26 2.43
C ALA A 84 1.84 3.92 2.38
N SER A 85 1.15 2.82 2.06
CA SER A 85 1.76 1.51 1.87
C SER A 85 2.80 1.53 0.74
N GLY A 86 2.51 2.20 -0.38
CA GLY A 86 3.47 2.36 -1.47
C GLY A 86 4.79 2.99 -1.04
N LEU A 87 4.72 4.13 -0.34
CA LEU A 87 5.91 4.82 0.17
C LEU A 87 6.67 3.96 1.20
N ILE A 88 5.95 3.40 2.17
CA ILE A 88 6.56 2.60 3.23
C ILE A 88 7.22 1.34 2.65
N CYS A 89 6.56 0.66 1.71
CA CYS A 89 7.08 -0.56 1.09
C CYS A 89 8.35 -0.27 0.29
N ILE A 90 8.39 0.84 -0.48
CA ILE A 90 9.60 1.29 -1.17
C ILE A 90 10.73 1.57 -0.18
N VAL A 91 10.48 2.36 0.87
CA VAL A 91 11.50 2.71 1.86
C VAL A 91 12.06 1.46 2.54
N CYS A 92 11.18 0.56 3.01
CA CYS A 92 11.60 -0.66 3.69
C CYS A 92 12.35 -1.62 2.76
N ALA A 93 11.88 -1.78 1.53
CA ALA A 93 12.53 -2.65 0.56
C ALA A 93 13.90 -2.08 0.13
N LEU A 94 14.03 -0.75 -0.01
CA LEU A 94 15.33 -0.10 -0.25
C LEU A 94 16.28 -0.28 0.92
N THR A 95 15.82 -0.13 2.16
CA THR A 95 16.68 -0.41 3.32
C THR A 95 17.15 -1.85 3.37
N LEU A 96 16.30 -2.81 2.96
CA LEU A 96 16.69 -4.21 2.82
C LEU A 96 17.75 -4.40 1.70
N ALA A 97 17.59 -3.72 0.56
CA ALA A 97 18.57 -3.77 -0.52
C ALA A 97 19.93 -3.20 -0.10
N VAL A 98 19.94 -2.08 0.62
CA VAL A 98 21.18 -1.46 1.12
C VAL A 98 21.83 -2.34 2.19
N ALA A 99 21.05 -2.98 3.06
CA ALA A 99 21.59 -3.94 4.03
C ALA A 99 22.34 -5.10 3.37
N MET A 100 21.99 -5.45 2.12
CA MET A 100 22.66 -6.51 1.36
C MET A 100 23.98 -6.09 0.70
N ILE A 101 24.32 -4.80 0.66
CA ILE A 101 25.62 -4.34 0.14
C ILE A 101 26.77 -4.85 1.03
N ASP A 102 26.53 -4.87 2.34
CA ASP A 102 27.45 -5.43 3.33
C ASP A 102 27.18 -6.93 3.53
N HIS A 103 27.31 -7.72 2.45
CA HIS A 103 26.99 -9.14 2.48
C HIS A 103 27.91 -9.90 3.48
N CYS A 104 27.30 -10.72 4.34
CA CYS A 104 28.01 -11.61 5.26
C CYS A 104 28.43 -12.96 4.62
N GLY A 105 28.29 -13.11 3.30
CA GLY A 105 28.50 -14.40 2.61
C GLY A 105 27.32 -15.39 2.71
N ASN A 106 26.12 -14.92 3.05
CA ASN A 106 24.91 -15.74 3.16
C ASN A 106 24.55 -16.42 1.83
N GLU A 107 24.43 -17.75 1.84
CA GLU A 107 23.97 -18.56 0.68
C GLU A 107 22.55 -18.19 0.22
N PHE A 108 21.73 -17.61 1.11
CA PHE A 108 20.37 -17.14 0.81
C PHE A 108 20.30 -15.68 0.37
N ALA A 109 21.44 -15.04 0.05
CA ALA A 109 21.48 -13.64 -0.40
C ALA A 109 20.55 -13.35 -1.59
N PHE A 110 20.38 -14.31 -2.50
CA PHE A 110 19.45 -14.16 -3.63
C PHE A 110 17.99 -13.95 -3.17
N MET A 111 17.55 -14.62 -2.10
CA MET A 111 16.20 -14.44 -1.58
C MET A 111 15.98 -13.02 -1.05
N PHE A 112 17.01 -12.39 -0.46
CA PHE A 112 16.95 -10.99 -0.03
C PHE A 112 16.74 -10.05 -1.21
N TYR A 113 17.50 -10.24 -2.29
CA TYR A 113 17.35 -9.42 -3.50
C TYR A 113 15.97 -9.57 -4.12
N ILE A 114 15.45 -10.80 -4.22
CA ILE A 114 14.10 -11.04 -4.76
C ILE A 114 13.03 -10.43 -3.84
N SER A 115 13.13 -10.62 -2.53
CA SER A 115 12.20 -10.03 -1.56
C SER A 115 12.19 -8.50 -1.65
N SER A 116 13.37 -7.88 -1.74
CA SER A 116 13.50 -6.43 -1.87
C SER A 116 12.96 -5.93 -3.22
N ALA A 117 13.31 -6.59 -4.34
CA ALA A 117 12.83 -6.22 -5.66
C ALA A 117 11.29 -6.30 -5.75
N PHE A 118 10.69 -7.37 -5.23
CA PHE A 118 9.24 -7.51 -5.17
C PHE A 118 8.60 -6.46 -4.26
N GLY A 119 9.24 -6.10 -3.13
CA GLY A 119 8.80 -5.00 -2.29
C GLY A 119 8.79 -3.64 -3.01
N ILE A 120 9.84 -3.33 -3.77
CA ILE A 120 9.93 -2.10 -4.55
C ILE A 120 8.84 -2.08 -5.63
N ILE A 121 8.68 -3.16 -6.39
CA ILE A 121 7.67 -3.27 -7.44
C ILE A 121 6.26 -3.17 -6.85
N ALA A 122 5.98 -3.88 -5.75
CA ALA A 122 4.70 -3.79 -5.04
C ALA A 122 4.42 -2.36 -4.57
N GLY A 123 5.44 -1.66 -4.03
CA GLY A 123 5.32 -0.27 -3.64
C GLY A 123 5.01 0.67 -4.80
N VAL A 124 5.63 0.47 -5.97
CA VAL A 124 5.30 1.22 -7.19
C VAL A 124 3.86 0.94 -7.63
N LEU A 125 3.43 -0.32 -7.64
CA LEU A 125 2.06 -0.69 -7.99
C LEU A 125 1.04 -0.07 -7.04
N HIS A 126 1.33 -0.02 -5.75
CA HIS A 126 0.52 0.70 -4.76
C HIS A 126 0.38 2.19 -5.11
N LEU A 127 1.46 2.88 -5.47
CA LEU A 127 1.40 4.29 -5.88
C LEU A 127 0.62 4.49 -7.18
N LEU A 128 0.79 3.61 -8.16
CA LEU A 128 0.00 3.62 -9.40
C LEU A 128 -1.48 3.43 -9.09
N ASN A 129 -1.81 2.51 -8.18
CA ASN A 129 -3.18 2.25 -7.75
C ASN A 129 -3.78 3.47 -7.05
N ALA A 130 -3.02 4.14 -6.17
CA ALA A 130 -3.43 5.39 -5.54
C ALA A 130 -3.67 6.50 -6.57
N CYS A 131 -2.83 6.61 -7.60
CA CYS A 131 -2.98 7.59 -8.68
C CYS A 131 -4.26 7.33 -9.49
N VAL A 132 -4.49 6.08 -9.91
CA VAL A 132 -5.71 5.68 -10.61
C VAL A 132 -6.94 5.98 -9.76
N CYS A 133 -6.95 5.62 -8.48
CA CYS A 133 -8.04 5.97 -7.58
C CYS A 133 -8.25 7.49 -7.49
N ASN A 134 -7.19 8.27 -7.29
CA ASN A 134 -7.29 9.73 -7.19
C ASN A 134 -7.91 10.40 -8.43
N VAL A 135 -7.58 9.91 -9.64
CA VAL A 135 -8.12 10.43 -10.90
C VAL A 135 -9.59 10.08 -11.10
N TYR A 136 -10.02 8.89 -10.66
CA TYR A 136 -11.36 8.35 -10.95
C TYR A 136 -12.33 8.38 -9.75
N ILE A 137 -11.94 8.90 -8.58
CA ILE A 137 -12.85 9.09 -7.44
C ILE A 137 -13.98 10.08 -7.82
N PRO A 138 -15.26 9.74 -7.58
CA PRO A 138 -16.37 10.67 -7.80
C PRO A 138 -16.23 11.90 -6.91
N LEU A 139 -16.45 13.10 -7.46
CA LEU A 139 -16.38 14.39 -6.73
C LEU A 139 -17.31 14.44 -5.50
N GLY A 140 -18.40 13.66 -5.50
CA GLY A 140 -19.30 13.51 -4.35
C GLY A 140 -18.69 12.74 -3.19
N GLU A 141 -17.76 11.81 -3.43
CA GLU A 141 -17.13 11.01 -2.37
C GLU A 141 -16.02 11.76 -1.63
N TRP A 142 -15.40 12.74 -2.29
CA TRP A 142 -14.55 13.74 -1.63
C TRP A 142 -15.28 14.53 -0.55
N SER A 143 -16.61 14.66 -0.65
CA SER A 143 -17.40 15.45 0.31
C SER A 143 -17.65 14.75 1.65
N TYR A 144 -17.48 13.42 1.72
CA TYR A 144 -17.53 12.64 2.96
C TYR A 144 -16.23 12.75 3.78
N LEU A 145 -15.12 13.15 3.16
CA LEU A 145 -13.93 13.61 3.86
C LEU A 145 -14.17 15.03 4.40
N LYS A 146 -14.87 15.11 5.54
CA LYS A 146 -15.07 16.30 6.38
C LYS A 146 -15.37 17.59 5.59
N PRO A 147 -16.62 18.07 5.50
CA PRO A 147 -16.94 19.28 4.74
C PRO A 147 -16.03 20.42 5.20
N SER A 148 -15.33 21.04 4.24
CA SER A 148 -14.40 22.14 4.53
C SER A 148 -15.10 23.19 5.40
N LYS A 149 -14.36 23.89 6.28
CA LYS A 149 -14.93 24.94 7.15
C LYS A 149 -15.79 25.94 6.35
N ARG A 150 -15.44 26.17 5.06
CA ARG A 150 -16.16 27.02 4.12
C ARG A 150 -17.49 26.42 3.66
N ALA A 151 -17.52 25.12 3.32
CA ALA A 151 -18.75 24.40 2.99
C ALA A 151 -19.70 24.32 4.19
N ARG A 152 -19.16 24.07 5.39
CA ARG A 152 -19.92 24.07 6.65
C ARG A 152 -20.54 25.43 6.95
N ARG A 153 -19.79 26.53 6.75
CA ARG A 153 -20.31 27.91 6.90
C ARG A 153 -21.38 28.25 5.85
N LYS A 154 -21.25 27.79 4.60
CA LYS A 154 -22.29 27.99 3.57
C LYS A 154 -23.58 27.25 3.91
N ALA A 155 -23.49 26.00 4.36
CA ALA A 155 -24.65 25.21 4.79
C ALA A 155 -25.34 25.85 6.01
N LEU A 156 -24.58 26.34 6.99
CA LEU A 156 -25.12 27.08 8.15
C LEU A 156 -25.84 28.36 7.72
N LYS A 157 -25.24 29.18 6.83
CA LYS A 157 -25.88 30.41 6.32
C LYS A 157 -27.16 30.14 5.51
N GLY A 158 -27.20 29.04 4.75
CA GLY A 158 -28.41 28.63 4.02
C GLY A 158 -29.55 28.24 4.96
N LYS A 159 -29.24 27.53 6.05
CA LYS A 159 -30.22 27.10 7.06
C LYS A 159 -30.78 28.27 7.89
N THR A 160 -30.01 29.33 8.10
CA THR A 160 -30.50 30.55 8.76
C THR A 160 -31.48 31.32 7.88
N ARG A 161 -31.23 31.39 6.57
CA ARG A 161 -32.10 32.09 5.61
C ARG A 161 -33.44 31.39 5.36
N SER A 162 -33.49 30.06 5.46
CA SER A 162 -34.73 29.29 5.26
C SER A 162 -35.65 29.24 6.50
N ARG A 163 -35.18 29.72 7.66
CA ARG A 163 -35.98 29.80 8.90
C ARG A 163 -36.55 31.20 9.16
N SER A 164 -36.16 32.17 8.33
CA SER A 164 -36.57 33.58 8.41
C SER A 164 -37.57 33.97 7.32
N VAL A 165 -38.24 32.98 6.70
CA VAL A 165 -39.38 33.15 5.81
C VAL A 165 -40.53 32.36 6.39
#